data_AF-A0A0I9YNK6-F1
#
_entry.id   AF-A0A0I9YNK6-F1
#
_cell.length_a   1.000
_cell.length_b   1.000
_cell.length_c   1.000
_cell.angle_alpha   90.00
_cell.angle_beta   90.00
_cell.angle_gamma   90.00
#
_symmetry.space_group_name_H-M   'P 1'
#
loop_
_entity.id
_entity.type
_entity.pdbx_description
1 polymer ?
#
loop_
_entity_poly.entity_id
_entity_poly.type
_entity_poly.pdbx_seq_one_letter_code
_entity_poly.pdbx_strand_id
1 'polypeptide(L)'
;MSPPKLATWQLRARFAAGLSAMYASEVPAYATLVEVSGQVNSDYLARHSSAQRLGSIQRITAERHGAIRVGSPAELAAVADLFAAFGMLPVGYYDLRSAQSPIPVVSTAFRPIDANELAHNPFRVFTSMLATRDPRYFDADLRTRVEAFLGRRQLFDPALLAQARRIAADGGCDVDQARPFVAAAVAAFALSHEPIDKFWYDELSRVSAVAADIAGVSSTHINHLTPRVLDIDDLYSRMTARGITMIDAIQGPPRTDGPDVLLRQTSFRALAEPRLFRAECGAVGPGTLRVRFGEVEARGVALTPQGRQRYDAAMAAPEPASTWSDHFPSTDEEMAAQGLAYYRGGDPSAPIVYEDFLPASAAGIFRSNLDSETKAADAEDNSCYDSGWLAGAIDRDIHDPYALYEALSKEVPQ
;
A
#
# COMPACT_ATOMS: atom_id res chain seq x y z
N MET A 1 -0.92 32.74 24.97
CA MET A 1 -1.52 32.17 23.74
C MET A 1 -1.06 30.73 23.66
N SER A 2 -1.96 29.76 23.50
CA SER A 2 -1.55 28.38 23.28
C SER A 2 -0.71 28.30 21.99
N PRO A 3 0.37 27.50 21.95
CA PRO A 3 1.18 27.36 20.75
C PRO A 3 0.31 26.85 19.59
N PRO A 4 0.64 27.22 18.33
CA PRO A 4 -0.06 26.68 17.18
C PRO A 4 0.10 25.16 17.15
N LYS A 5 -1.02 24.45 17.12
CA LYS A 5 -1.08 22.99 16.98
C LYS A 5 -1.29 22.59 15.53
N LEU A 6 -0.65 21.51 15.13
CA LEU A 6 -0.92 20.83 13.86
C LEU A 6 -1.88 19.68 14.09
N ALA A 7 -2.91 19.61 13.24
CA ALA A 7 -3.83 18.48 13.19
C ALA A 7 -3.17 17.24 12.58
N THR A 8 -3.78 16.07 12.81
CA THR A 8 -3.35 14.78 12.25
C THR A 8 -3.14 14.80 10.74
N TRP A 9 -4.06 15.39 9.96
CA TRP A 9 -3.90 15.47 8.50
C TRP A 9 -2.67 16.27 8.08
N GLN A 10 -2.28 17.31 8.84
CA GLN A 10 -1.10 18.12 8.54
C GLN A 10 0.18 17.35 8.84
N LEU A 11 0.20 16.57 9.93
CA LEU A 11 1.29 15.66 10.25
C LEU A 11 1.42 14.58 9.17
N ARG A 12 0.29 13.98 8.77
CA ARG A 12 0.23 12.96 7.71
C ARG A 12 0.73 13.51 6.36
N ALA A 13 0.31 14.71 5.98
CA ALA A 13 0.77 15.36 4.75
C ALA A 13 2.29 15.61 4.78
N ARG A 14 2.85 16.05 5.91
CA ARG A 14 4.30 16.23 6.09
C ARG A 14 5.04 14.89 6.04
N PHE A 15 4.49 13.85 6.66
CA PHE A 15 5.04 12.50 6.64
C PHE A 15 5.07 11.92 5.22
N ALA A 16 3.96 11.99 4.48
CA ALA A 16 3.86 11.54 3.09
C ALA A 16 4.82 12.30 2.15
N ALA A 17 5.00 13.61 2.37
CA ALA A 17 5.97 14.42 1.64
C ALA A 17 7.41 14.03 1.99
N GLY A 18 7.70 13.80 3.27
CA GLY A 18 9.02 13.36 3.74
C GLY A 18 9.42 11.98 3.21
N LEU A 19 8.49 11.01 3.25
CA LEU A 19 8.70 9.68 2.65
C LEU A 19 8.97 9.77 1.15
N SER A 20 8.22 10.63 0.43
CA SER A 20 8.43 10.82 -1.00
C SER A 20 9.78 11.44 -1.33
N ALA A 21 10.21 12.44 -0.57
CA ALA A 21 11.54 13.03 -0.75
C ALA A 21 12.67 12.03 -0.45
N MET A 22 12.54 11.26 0.63
CA MET A 22 13.48 10.19 0.97
C MET A 22 13.53 9.13 -0.14
N TYR A 23 12.38 8.60 -0.55
CA TYR A 23 12.30 7.55 -1.56
C TYR A 23 12.80 8.03 -2.94
N ALA A 24 12.56 9.28 -3.31
CA ALA A 24 13.12 9.88 -4.53
C ALA A 24 14.65 9.98 -4.50
N SER A 25 15.25 10.20 -3.32
CA SER A 25 16.71 10.21 -3.16
C SER A 25 17.31 8.80 -3.24
N GLU A 26 16.56 7.78 -2.81
CA GLU A 26 17.00 6.39 -2.80
C GLU A 26 16.73 5.66 -4.12
N VAL A 27 15.70 6.07 -4.88
CA VAL A 27 15.24 5.42 -6.12
C VAL A 27 15.03 6.49 -7.20
N PRO A 28 16.05 6.81 -8.03
CA PRO A 28 15.95 7.90 -9.01
C PRO A 28 14.79 7.77 -10.01
N ALA A 29 14.40 6.55 -10.40
CA ALA A 29 13.26 6.32 -11.28
C ALA A 29 11.92 6.78 -10.68
N TYR A 30 11.80 6.80 -9.35
CA TYR A 30 10.62 7.34 -8.67
C TYR A 30 10.50 8.86 -8.83
N ALA A 31 11.61 9.60 -8.83
CA ALA A 31 11.58 11.04 -9.08
C ALA A 31 11.00 11.36 -10.46
N THR A 32 11.43 10.61 -11.50
CA THR A 32 10.87 10.70 -12.84
C THR A 32 9.38 10.34 -12.85
N LEU A 33 8.98 9.29 -12.13
CA LEU A 33 7.57 8.90 -12.04
C LEU A 33 6.70 10.01 -11.45
N VAL A 34 7.13 10.68 -10.38
CA VAL A 34 6.39 11.78 -9.76
C VAL A 34 6.26 12.97 -10.73
N GLU A 35 7.34 13.29 -11.45
CA GLU A 35 7.32 14.36 -12.46
C GLU A 35 6.32 14.05 -13.58
N VAL A 36 6.39 12.85 -14.16
CA VAL A 36 5.49 12.42 -15.25
C VAL A 36 4.04 12.36 -14.77
N SER A 37 3.80 11.90 -13.53
CA SER A 37 2.46 11.91 -12.93
C SER A 37 1.88 13.32 -12.85
N GLY A 38 2.69 14.30 -12.45
CA GLY A 38 2.29 15.72 -12.42
C GLY A 38 1.94 16.26 -13.81
N GLN A 39 2.73 15.92 -14.83
CA GLN A 39 2.48 16.31 -16.23
C GLN A 39 1.18 15.70 -16.76
N VAL A 40 0.99 14.39 -16.58
CA VAL A 40 -0.23 13.67 -17.01
C VAL A 40 -1.47 14.28 -16.35
N ASN A 41 -1.44 14.51 -15.04
CA ASN A 41 -2.58 15.08 -14.33
C ASN A 41 -2.91 16.50 -14.78
N SER A 42 -1.89 17.32 -15.02
CA SER A 42 -2.06 18.69 -15.52
C SER A 42 -2.68 18.70 -16.92
N ASP A 43 -2.16 17.87 -17.83
CA ASP A 43 -2.65 17.77 -19.20
C ASP A 43 -4.06 17.17 -19.26
N TYR A 44 -4.38 16.22 -18.37
CA TYR A 44 -5.71 15.63 -18.28
C TYR A 44 -6.73 16.66 -17.79
N LEU A 45 -6.40 17.42 -16.75
CA LEU A 45 -7.23 18.50 -16.20
C LEU A 45 -7.52 19.58 -17.26
N ALA A 46 -6.55 19.91 -18.10
CA ALA A 46 -6.74 20.89 -19.18
C ALA A 46 -7.70 20.41 -20.29
N ARG A 47 -7.89 19.09 -20.42
CA ARG A 47 -8.68 18.46 -21.50
C ARG A 47 -10.05 17.95 -21.05
N HIS A 48 -10.26 17.69 -19.76
CA HIS A 48 -11.47 17.04 -19.24
C HIS A 48 -12.09 17.86 -18.12
N SER A 49 -13.33 18.33 -18.33
CA SER A 49 -14.09 19.09 -17.33
C SER A 49 -14.45 18.28 -16.08
N SER A 50 -14.51 16.95 -16.20
CA SER A 50 -14.83 16.02 -15.11
C SER A 50 -13.62 15.55 -14.30
N ALA A 51 -12.41 16.06 -14.58
CA ALA A 51 -11.15 15.58 -14.00
C ALA A 51 -11.08 15.62 -12.45
N GLN A 52 -11.92 16.43 -11.80
CA GLN A 52 -11.91 16.59 -10.34
C GLN A 52 -13.06 15.86 -9.62
N ARG A 53 -13.87 15.07 -10.35
CA ARG A 53 -15.04 14.38 -9.78
C ARG A 53 -14.70 13.36 -8.68
N LEU A 54 -13.49 12.79 -8.72
CA LEU A 54 -12.97 11.83 -7.72
C LEU A 54 -11.88 12.44 -6.83
N GLY A 55 -11.92 13.76 -6.65
CA GLY A 55 -11.03 14.53 -5.78
C GLY A 55 -10.48 15.80 -6.43
N SER A 56 -10.22 16.82 -5.61
CA SER A 56 -9.57 18.05 -6.07
C SER A 56 -8.18 17.77 -6.63
N ILE A 57 -7.69 18.60 -7.55
CA ILE A 57 -6.34 18.43 -8.10
C ILE A 57 -5.26 18.50 -7.01
N GLN A 58 -5.46 19.35 -5.99
CA GLN A 58 -4.55 19.43 -4.85
C GLN A 58 -4.48 18.09 -4.09
N ARG A 59 -5.64 17.45 -3.87
CA ARG A 59 -5.70 16.11 -3.27
C ARG A 59 -5.00 15.09 -4.16
N ILE A 60 -5.30 15.05 -5.45
CA ILE A 60 -4.73 14.08 -6.41
C ILE A 60 -3.20 14.22 -6.50
N THR A 61 -2.67 15.44 -6.57
CA THR A 61 -1.22 15.69 -6.65
C THR A 61 -0.49 15.28 -5.36
N ALA A 62 -1.13 15.44 -4.20
CA ALA A 62 -0.57 15.03 -2.90
C ALA A 62 -0.80 13.54 -2.59
N GLU A 63 -1.76 12.91 -3.26
CA GLU A 63 -2.21 11.56 -3.01
C GLU A 63 -1.14 10.53 -3.36
N ARG A 64 -0.85 9.68 -2.37
CA ARG A 64 0.11 8.60 -2.47
C ARG A 64 -0.36 7.43 -1.62
N HIS A 65 0.11 6.24 -1.95
CA HIS A 65 0.19 5.16 -0.97
C HIS A 65 1.62 4.64 -0.86
N GLY A 66 2.00 4.15 0.32
CA GLY A 66 3.21 3.37 0.52
C GLY A 66 2.89 1.91 0.75
N ALA A 67 3.89 1.05 0.61
CA ALA A 67 3.83 -0.30 1.14
C ALA A 67 5.05 -0.60 2.00
N ILE A 68 4.84 -1.21 3.17
CA ILE A 68 5.89 -1.65 4.08
C ILE A 68 5.65 -3.11 4.48
N ARG A 69 6.71 -3.75 5.00
CA ARG A 69 6.61 -5.09 5.53
C ARG A 69 7.21 -5.19 6.92
N VAL A 70 6.62 -6.04 7.75
CA VAL A 70 7.04 -6.35 9.11
C VAL A 70 7.02 -7.87 9.32
N GLY A 71 7.73 -8.37 10.33
CA GLY A 71 7.90 -9.79 10.55
C GLY A 71 7.03 -10.38 11.65
N SER A 72 6.56 -9.57 12.60
CA SER A 72 5.86 -10.08 13.79
C SER A 72 4.64 -9.25 14.21
N PRO A 73 3.73 -9.83 15.01
CA PRO A 73 2.63 -9.10 15.64
C PRO A 73 3.06 -7.85 16.40
N ALA A 74 4.15 -7.95 17.17
CA ALA A 74 4.66 -6.82 17.97
C ALA A 74 5.14 -5.66 17.08
N GLU A 75 5.77 -5.97 15.95
CA GLU A 75 6.18 -4.96 14.98
C GLU A 75 4.97 -4.32 14.26
N LEU A 76 3.94 -5.11 13.95
CA LEU A 76 2.71 -4.59 13.36
C LEU A 76 1.95 -3.69 14.35
N ALA A 77 1.92 -4.04 15.64
CA ALA A 77 1.37 -3.19 16.69
C ALA A 77 2.15 -1.87 16.82
N ALA A 78 3.48 -1.92 16.73
CA ALA A 78 4.32 -0.71 16.72
C ALA A 78 4.04 0.19 15.50
N VAL A 79 3.83 -0.40 14.32
CA VAL A 79 3.38 0.34 13.13
C VAL A 79 2.04 1.00 13.38
N ALA A 80 1.08 0.29 13.99
CA ALA A 80 -0.23 0.84 14.29
C ALA A 80 -0.16 2.03 15.26
N ASP A 81 0.71 1.96 16.27
CA ASP A 81 0.99 3.07 17.19
C ASP A 81 1.61 4.28 16.48
N LEU A 82 2.58 4.05 15.59
CA LEU A 82 3.21 5.11 14.83
C LEU A 82 2.20 5.81 13.90
N PHE A 83 1.42 5.02 13.16
CA PHE A 83 0.45 5.53 12.18
C PHE A 83 -0.78 6.19 12.82
N ALA A 84 -1.13 5.83 14.04
CA ALA A 84 -2.17 6.52 14.80
C ALA A 84 -1.88 8.02 15.00
N ALA A 85 -0.60 8.41 15.16
CA ALA A 85 -0.19 9.81 15.29
C ALA A 85 -0.46 10.63 14.02
N PHE A 86 -0.60 9.94 12.88
CA PHE A 86 -0.95 10.52 11.58
C PHE A 86 -2.44 10.34 11.26
N GLY A 87 -3.29 9.96 12.22
CA GLY A 87 -4.72 9.74 12.02
C GLY A 87 -5.04 8.57 11.09
N MET A 88 -4.15 7.58 11.02
CA MET A 88 -4.31 6.41 10.15
C MET A 88 -4.67 5.18 10.98
N LEU A 89 -5.73 4.50 10.58
CA LEU A 89 -6.30 3.34 11.26
C LEU A 89 -6.26 2.12 10.32
N PRO A 90 -6.17 0.89 10.86
CA PRO A 90 -6.13 -0.30 10.04
C PRO A 90 -7.51 -0.59 9.42
N VAL A 91 -7.56 -0.69 8.10
CA VAL A 91 -8.77 -0.94 7.31
C VAL A 91 -8.58 -2.14 6.41
N GLY A 92 -9.51 -3.07 6.50
CA GLY A 92 -9.53 -4.30 5.72
C GLY A 92 -8.47 -5.32 6.16
N TYR A 93 -8.74 -6.58 5.82
CA TYR A 93 -7.85 -7.71 5.99
C TYR A 93 -7.57 -8.34 4.63
N TYR A 94 -6.29 -8.54 4.31
CA TYR A 94 -5.85 -9.07 3.04
C TYR A 94 -4.97 -10.29 3.28
N ASP A 95 -5.44 -11.46 2.86
CA ASP A 95 -4.67 -12.70 2.92
C ASP A 95 -4.01 -12.97 1.57
N LEU A 96 -2.70 -12.73 1.47
CA LEU A 96 -1.96 -12.94 0.22
C LEU A 96 -1.49 -14.40 0.07
N ARG A 97 -1.71 -15.24 1.08
CA ARG A 97 -1.38 -16.67 1.06
C ARG A 97 -2.40 -17.47 0.26
N SER A 98 -3.60 -16.93 0.07
CA SER A 98 -4.67 -17.52 -0.76
C SER A 98 -4.67 -17.03 -2.21
N ALA A 99 -3.71 -16.17 -2.60
CA ALA A 99 -3.59 -15.71 -3.98
C ALA A 99 -3.15 -16.84 -4.92
N GLN A 100 -3.44 -16.72 -6.23
CA GLN A 100 -3.02 -17.70 -7.24
C GLN A 100 -1.50 -17.95 -7.22
N SER A 101 -0.73 -16.89 -6.99
CA SER A 101 0.70 -16.95 -6.68
C SER A 101 0.88 -16.49 -5.24
N PRO A 102 0.93 -17.41 -4.27
CA PRO A 102 0.76 -17.05 -2.88
C PRO A 102 2.04 -16.47 -2.30
N ILE A 103 1.87 -15.51 -1.39
CA ILE A 103 2.97 -14.83 -0.68
C ILE A 103 2.73 -15.06 0.82
N PRO A 104 3.77 -15.40 1.62
CA PRO A 104 3.60 -15.81 3.02
C PRO A 104 3.32 -14.64 3.96
N VAL A 105 2.33 -13.79 3.64
CA VAL A 105 2.00 -12.59 4.41
C VAL A 105 0.50 -12.41 4.55
N VAL A 106 0.10 -11.79 5.65
CA VAL A 106 -1.24 -11.21 5.86
C VAL A 106 -1.09 -9.72 6.07
N SER A 107 -2.08 -8.94 5.63
CA SER A 107 -1.92 -7.48 5.53
C SER A 107 -3.17 -6.71 5.95
N THR A 108 -2.97 -5.44 6.26
CA THR A 108 -4.02 -4.42 6.41
C THR A 108 -3.54 -3.10 5.81
N ALA A 109 -4.45 -2.17 5.54
CA ALA A 109 -4.12 -0.83 5.06
C ALA A 109 -4.31 0.19 6.18
N PHE A 110 -3.25 0.91 6.56
CA PHE A 110 -3.39 2.03 7.48
C PHE A 110 -3.74 3.29 6.69
N ARG A 111 -4.89 3.91 6.99
CA ARG A 111 -5.36 5.12 6.31
C ARG A 111 -6.32 5.95 7.16
N PRO A 112 -6.53 7.24 6.87
CA PRO A 112 -7.65 7.97 7.45
C PRO A 112 -8.99 7.38 7.01
N ILE A 113 -9.98 7.50 7.89
CA ILE A 113 -11.35 7.01 7.66
C ILE A 113 -12.40 8.13 7.60
N ASP A 114 -12.08 9.30 8.14
CA ASP A 114 -12.96 10.47 8.12
C ASP A 114 -12.93 11.17 6.75
N ALA A 115 -14.10 11.58 6.25
CA ALA A 115 -14.25 12.22 4.95
C ALA A 115 -13.37 13.46 4.79
N ASN A 116 -13.30 14.30 5.84
CA ASN A 116 -12.52 15.54 5.81
C ASN A 116 -11.01 15.26 5.83
N GLU A 117 -10.59 14.27 6.61
CA GLU A 117 -9.20 13.82 6.67
C GLU A 117 -8.73 13.24 5.31
N LEU A 118 -9.59 12.45 4.64
CA LEU A 118 -9.35 11.92 3.29
C LEU A 118 -9.33 13.02 2.22
N ALA A 119 -10.18 14.04 2.35
CA ALA A 119 -10.20 15.18 1.45
C ALA A 119 -8.92 16.02 1.55
N HIS A 120 -8.37 16.20 2.76
CA HIS A 120 -7.14 16.93 2.99
C HIS A 120 -5.88 16.15 2.62
N ASN A 121 -5.78 14.89 3.04
CA ASN A 121 -4.64 14.06 2.71
C ASN A 121 -4.99 12.56 2.82
N PRO A 122 -5.18 11.85 1.69
CA PRO A 122 -5.56 10.44 1.66
C PRO A 122 -4.34 9.51 1.70
N PHE A 123 -3.26 9.87 2.40
CA PHE A 123 -2.08 8.99 2.45
C PHE A 123 -2.41 7.66 3.13
N ARG A 124 -2.02 6.57 2.48
CA ARG A 124 -2.31 5.19 2.89
C ARG A 124 -1.00 4.40 2.95
N VAL A 125 -0.91 3.43 3.86
CA VAL A 125 0.22 2.48 3.87
C VAL A 125 -0.29 1.05 3.96
N PHE A 126 -0.11 0.30 2.87
CA PHE A 126 -0.34 -1.14 2.86
C PHE A 126 0.75 -1.84 3.66
N THR A 127 0.38 -2.49 4.76
CA THR A 127 1.34 -3.08 5.69
C THR A 127 1.14 -4.58 5.74
N SER A 128 2.17 -5.32 5.32
CA SER A 128 2.18 -6.78 5.30
C SER A 128 3.01 -7.33 6.45
N MET A 129 2.49 -8.32 7.16
CA MET A 129 3.19 -9.06 8.21
C MET A 129 3.47 -10.49 7.74
N LEU A 130 4.69 -10.97 7.97
CA LEU A 130 5.08 -12.35 7.70
C LEU A 130 4.20 -13.34 8.47
N ALA A 131 3.69 -14.35 7.76
CA ALA A 131 2.81 -15.37 8.31
C ALA A 131 3.60 -16.57 8.85
N THR A 132 4.46 -16.37 9.84
CA THR A 132 5.42 -17.39 10.34
C THR A 132 4.77 -18.68 10.86
N ARG A 133 3.53 -18.60 11.34
CA ARG A 133 2.72 -19.74 11.81
C ARG A 133 2.24 -20.68 10.70
N ASP A 134 2.38 -20.33 9.43
CA ASP A 134 1.89 -21.13 8.32
C ASP A 134 2.92 -22.21 7.91
N PRO A 135 2.64 -23.50 8.17
CA PRO A 135 3.59 -24.59 7.95
C PRO A 135 3.87 -24.84 6.47
N ARG A 136 3.07 -24.28 5.55
CA ARG A 136 3.35 -24.35 4.11
C ARG A 136 4.61 -23.58 3.72
N TYR A 137 5.05 -22.63 4.53
CA TYR A 137 6.23 -21.79 4.25
C TYR A 137 7.33 -21.94 5.29
N PHE A 138 6.95 -22.18 6.56
CA PHE A 138 7.89 -22.25 7.67
C PHE A 138 7.67 -23.54 8.45
N ASP A 139 8.57 -24.51 8.28
CA ASP A 139 8.61 -25.67 9.16
C ASP A 139 8.95 -25.26 10.61
N ALA A 140 8.83 -26.21 11.55
CA ALA A 140 9.01 -25.91 12.96
C ALA A 140 10.40 -25.36 13.32
N ASP A 141 11.46 -25.82 12.64
CA ASP A 141 12.82 -25.35 12.88
C ASP A 141 13.00 -23.94 12.32
N LEU A 142 12.66 -23.75 11.05
CA LEU A 142 12.79 -22.46 10.38
C LEU A 142 11.93 -21.40 11.06
N ARG A 143 10.70 -21.73 11.44
CA ARG A 143 9.82 -20.84 12.21
C ARG A 143 10.48 -20.37 13.49
N THR A 144 11.06 -21.29 14.27
CA THR A 144 11.73 -20.96 15.54
C THR A 144 12.90 -20.00 15.31
N ARG A 145 13.71 -20.23 14.27
CA ARG A 145 14.84 -19.35 13.92
C ARG A 145 14.39 -17.97 13.43
N VAL A 146 13.36 -17.91 12.59
CA VAL A 146 12.75 -16.66 12.12
C VAL A 146 12.20 -15.86 13.30
N GLU A 147 11.39 -16.46 14.16
CA GLU A 147 10.81 -15.78 15.32
C GLU A 147 11.88 -15.32 16.31
N ALA A 148 12.95 -16.10 16.51
CA ALA A 148 14.08 -15.71 17.35
C ALA A 148 14.93 -14.57 16.76
N PHE A 149 15.02 -14.46 15.43
CA PHE A 149 15.64 -13.33 14.75
C PHE A 149 14.79 -12.07 14.94
N LEU A 150 13.50 -12.17 14.62
CA LEU A 150 12.55 -11.05 14.72
C LEU A 150 12.39 -10.55 16.16
N GLY A 151 12.39 -11.44 17.15
CA GLY A 151 12.27 -11.06 18.56
C GLY A 151 13.44 -10.27 19.13
N ARG A 152 14.60 -10.24 18.45
CA ARG A 152 15.76 -9.41 18.83
C ARG A 152 15.79 -8.07 18.10
N ARG A 153 14.96 -7.91 17.08
CA ARG A 153 14.92 -6.73 16.22
C ARG A 153 14.12 -5.61 16.89
N GLN A 154 14.58 -4.38 16.74
CA GLN A 154 13.86 -3.18 17.16
C GLN A 154 13.73 -2.23 15.97
N LEU A 155 12.58 -2.25 15.31
CA LEU A 155 12.32 -1.43 14.12
C LEU A 155 12.14 0.07 14.44
N PHE A 156 11.55 0.38 15.60
CA PHE A 156 11.22 1.74 15.98
C PHE A 156 11.81 2.08 17.34
N ASP A 157 12.28 3.31 17.50
CA ASP A 157 12.70 3.84 18.79
C ASP A 157 11.50 3.87 19.77
N PRO A 158 11.61 3.27 20.98
CA PRO A 158 10.55 3.32 21.98
C PRO A 158 10.09 4.74 22.33
N ALA A 159 10.99 5.74 22.31
CA ALA A 159 10.64 7.14 22.55
C ALA A 159 9.80 7.73 21.40
N LEU A 160 10.08 7.33 20.15
CA LEU A 160 9.27 7.70 18.98
C LEU A 160 7.85 7.13 19.12
N LEU A 161 7.71 5.85 19.48
CA LEU A 161 6.39 5.23 19.69
C LEU A 161 5.63 5.85 20.86
N ALA A 162 6.32 6.16 21.97
CA ALA A 162 5.71 6.85 23.09
C ALA A 162 5.21 8.26 22.72
N GLN A 163 5.94 8.97 21.86
CA GLN A 163 5.49 10.24 21.31
C GLN A 163 4.30 10.05 20.37
N ALA A 164 4.34 9.06 19.49
CA ALA A 164 3.24 8.78 18.56
C ALA A 164 1.91 8.53 19.30
N ARG A 165 1.93 7.71 20.36
CA ARG A 165 0.74 7.47 21.20
C ARG A 165 0.19 8.74 21.85
N ARG A 166 1.05 9.66 22.33
CA ARG A 166 0.60 10.96 22.87
C ARG A 166 -0.04 11.83 21.81
N ILE A 167 0.59 11.95 20.63
CA ILE A 167 0.07 12.73 19.51
C ILE A 167 -1.29 12.19 19.05
N ALA A 168 -1.44 10.87 18.96
CA ALA A 168 -2.69 10.23 18.61
C ALA A 168 -3.81 10.53 19.62
N ALA A 169 -3.51 10.46 20.92
CA ALA A 169 -4.45 10.78 21.99
C ALA A 169 -4.87 12.26 22.00
N ASP A 170 -3.95 13.16 21.66
CA ASP A 170 -4.18 14.60 21.63
C ASP A 170 -4.80 15.10 20.31
N GLY A 171 -4.92 14.23 19.29
CA GLY A 171 -5.41 14.59 17.95
C GLY A 171 -4.48 15.50 17.15
N GLY A 172 -3.20 15.57 17.52
CA GLY A 172 -2.23 16.49 16.94
C GLY A 172 -1.09 16.83 17.91
N CYS A 173 -0.21 17.74 17.50
CA CYS A 173 0.90 18.20 18.34
C CYS A 173 1.32 19.64 18.04
N ASP A 174 2.14 20.21 18.90
CA ASP A 174 2.68 21.56 18.69
C ASP A 174 3.62 21.58 17.47
N VAL A 175 3.66 22.71 16.75
CA VAL A 175 4.48 22.89 15.54
C VAL A 175 5.96 22.54 15.77
N ASP A 176 6.51 22.92 16.92
CA ASP A 176 7.91 22.67 17.26
C ASP A 176 8.22 21.18 17.49
N GLN A 177 7.25 20.43 17.97
CA GLN A 177 7.35 18.97 18.15
C GLN A 177 7.14 18.21 16.84
N ALA A 178 6.32 18.75 15.94
CA ALA A 178 5.93 18.09 14.71
C ALA A 178 7.11 17.81 13.78
N ARG A 179 8.02 18.78 13.60
CA ARG A 179 9.17 18.63 12.69
C ARG A 179 10.11 17.49 13.10
N PRO A 180 10.65 17.43 14.33
CA PRO A 180 11.52 16.33 14.74
C PRO A 180 10.79 14.99 14.76
N PHE A 181 9.50 14.96 15.17
CA PHE A 181 8.70 13.74 15.15
C PHE A 181 8.54 13.16 13.74
N VAL A 182 8.12 13.98 12.77
CA VAL A 182 7.94 13.55 11.38
C VAL A 182 9.28 13.09 10.80
N ALA A 183 10.38 13.80 11.06
CA ALA A 183 11.70 13.41 10.57
C ALA A 183 12.13 12.04 11.11
N ALA A 184 11.94 11.79 12.41
CA ALA A 184 12.24 10.49 13.02
C ALA A 184 11.35 9.37 12.48
N ALA A 185 10.05 9.65 12.26
CA ALA A 185 9.12 8.71 11.66
C ALA A 185 9.51 8.34 10.21
N VAL A 186 9.92 9.33 9.40
CA VAL A 186 10.40 9.09 8.02
C VAL A 186 11.67 8.23 8.03
N ALA A 187 12.63 8.57 8.90
CA ALA A 187 13.89 7.85 9.00
C ALA A 187 13.74 6.37 9.39
N ALA A 188 12.67 6.01 10.12
CA ALA A 188 12.39 4.62 10.48
C ALA A 188 12.08 3.72 9.27
N PHE A 189 11.78 4.30 8.10
CA PHE A 189 11.51 3.58 6.85
C PHE A 189 12.60 3.77 5.78
N ALA A 190 13.73 4.37 6.14
CA ALA A 190 14.88 4.51 5.26
C ALA A 190 15.54 3.15 4.98
N LEU A 191 16.15 3.01 3.80
CA LEU A 191 16.87 1.78 3.48
C LEU A 191 18.15 1.66 4.34
N SER A 192 18.30 0.56 5.07
CA SER A 192 19.50 0.32 5.88
C SER A 192 20.73 0.00 5.02
N HIS A 193 21.88 0.53 5.44
CA HIS A 193 23.19 0.21 4.87
C HIS A 193 23.92 -0.93 5.62
N GLU A 194 23.30 -1.52 6.63
CA GLU A 194 23.89 -2.64 7.36
C GLU A 194 24.09 -3.86 6.44
N PRO A 195 25.23 -4.57 6.56
CA PRO A 195 25.46 -5.79 5.81
C PRO A 195 24.44 -6.89 6.16
N ILE A 196 23.84 -7.47 5.12
CA ILE A 196 22.89 -8.58 5.21
C ILE A 196 23.66 -9.90 5.36
N ASP A 197 23.24 -10.78 6.26
CA ASP A 197 23.79 -12.14 6.33
C ASP A 197 23.41 -12.92 5.06
N LYS A 198 24.40 -13.29 4.24
CA LYS A 198 24.15 -13.89 2.92
C LYS A 198 23.52 -15.27 3.04
N PHE A 199 24.00 -16.10 3.97
CA PHE A 199 23.54 -17.48 4.10
C PHE A 199 22.08 -17.49 4.57
N TRP A 200 21.77 -16.68 5.60
CA TRP A 200 20.42 -16.54 6.12
C TRP A 200 19.45 -15.96 5.09
N TYR A 201 19.89 -14.93 4.36
CA TYR A 201 19.07 -14.34 3.30
C TYR A 201 18.77 -15.33 2.17
N ASP A 202 19.77 -16.12 1.74
CA ASP A 202 19.58 -17.16 0.72
C ASP A 202 18.64 -18.27 1.17
N GLU A 203 18.72 -18.66 2.44
CA GLU A 203 17.81 -19.66 3.02
C GLU A 203 16.36 -19.17 2.98
N LEU A 204 16.11 -17.94 3.44
CA LEU A 204 14.77 -17.35 3.37
C LEU A 204 14.30 -17.13 1.93
N SER A 205 15.22 -16.80 1.01
CA SER A 205 14.88 -16.60 -0.41
C SER A 205 14.39 -17.88 -1.07
N ARG A 206 14.83 -19.05 -0.59
CA ARG A 206 14.30 -20.35 -1.05
C ARG A 206 12.84 -20.58 -0.64
N VAL A 207 12.39 -19.96 0.45
CA VAL A 207 10.97 -19.93 0.83
C VAL A 207 10.24 -18.89 -0.01
N SER A 208 10.65 -17.64 0.09
CA SER A 208 10.10 -16.52 -0.64
C SER A 208 11.05 -15.33 -0.58
N ALA A 209 11.22 -14.62 -1.69
CA ALA A 209 11.95 -13.35 -1.70
C ALA A 209 11.34 -12.32 -0.74
N VAL A 210 10.02 -12.36 -0.51
CA VAL A 210 9.35 -11.51 0.49
C VAL A 210 9.73 -11.93 1.91
N ALA A 211 9.88 -13.22 2.19
CA ALA A 211 10.34 -13.69 3.49
C ALA A 211 11.79 -13.24 3.77
N ALA A 212 12.67 -13.29 2.76
CA ALA A 212 14.05 -12.81 2.86
C ALA A 212 14.12 -11.29 3.08
N ASP A 213 13.30 -10.53 2.36
CA ASP A 213 13.20 -9.07 2.51
C ASP A 213 12.67 -8.64 3.89
N ILE A 214 11.88 -9.50 4.54
CA ILE A 214 11.34 -9.23 5.87
C ILE A 214 12.26 -9.73 6.97
N ALA A 215 12.60 -11.01 6.98
CA ALA A 215 13.30 -11.68 8.07
C ALA A 215 14.81 -11.82 7.84
N GLY A 216 15.33 -11.37 6.70
CA GLY A 216 16.75 -11.35 6.39
C GLY A 216 17.45 -10.03 6.72
N VAL A 217 16.71 -9.01 7.18
CA VAL A 217 17.21 -7.65 7.44
C VAL A 217 16.84 -7.16 8.84
N SER A 218 17.68 -6.29 9.40
CA SER A 218 17.53 -5.72 10.76
C SER A 218 16.60 -4.51 10.83
N SER A 219 16.15 -3.97 9.69
CA SER A 219 15.27 -2.80 9.60
C SER A 219 14.04 -3.08 8.71
N THR A 220 13.06 -2.17 8.73
CA THR A 220 12.02 -2.11 7.68
C THR A 220 12.35 -0.97 6.74
N HIS A 221 11.65 -0.88 5.61
CA HIS A 221 11.80 0.18 4.63
C HIS A 221 10.54 0.35 3.79
N ILE A 222 10.44 1.46 3.05
CA ILE A 222 9.42 1.63 2.02
C ILE A 222 9.72 0.69 0.84
N ASN A 223 8.85 -0.28 0.58
CA ASN A 223 8.97 -1.17 -0.58
C ASN A 223 8.74 -0.39 -1.87
N HIS A 224 7.63 0.31 -1.92
CA HIS A 224 7.25 1.20 -3.00
C HIS A 224 6.44 2.37 -2.47
N LEU A 225 6.44 3.44 -3.23
CA LEU A 225 5.60 4.61 -3.02
C LEU A 225 4.92 4.95 -4.35
N THR A 226 3.60 5.07 -4.30
CA THR A 226 2.74 5.07 -5.49
C THR A 226 2.03 6.41 -5.58
N PRO A 227 2.33 7.28 -6.56
CA PRO A 227 1.55 8.47 -6.83
C PRO A 227 0.25 8.13 -7.57
N ARG A 228 -0.76 9.00 -7.46
CA ARG A 228 -1.99 8.90 -8.24
C ARG A 228 -1.89 9.64 -9.58
N VAL A 229 -2.42 9.01 -10.63
CA VAL A 229 -2.68 9.63 -11.92
C VAL A 229 -4.14 9.59 -12.32
N LEU A 230 -4.53 10.52 -13.19
CA LEU A 230 -5.84 10.58 -13.83
C LEU A 230 -5.92 9.73 -15.11
N ASP A 231 -4.79 9.51 -15.80
CA ASP A 231 -4.71 8.66 -16.99
C ASP A 231 -3.47 7.77 -16.91
N ILE A 232 -3.69 6.52 -16.47
CA ILE A 232 -2.63 5.54 -16.31
C ILE A 232 -2.06 5.06 -17.65
N ASP A 233 -2.84 5.11 -18.73
CA ASP A 233 -2.40 4.68 -20.06
C ASP A 233 -1.48 5.73 -20.71
N ASP A 234 -1.79 7.03 -20.52
CA ASP A 234 -0.91 8.14 -20.92
C ASP A 234 0.41 8.09 -20.13
N LEU A 235 0.34 7.89 -18.81
CA LEU A 235 1.54 7.73 -17.99
C LEU A 235 2.38 6.52 -18.43
N TYR A 236 1.77 5.36 -18.64
CA TYR A 236 2.46 4.16 -19.12
C TYR A 236 3.24 4.45 -20.41
N SER A 237 2.60 5.12 -21.36
CA SER A 237 3.20 5.49 -22.65
C SER A 237 4.37 6.46 -22.49
N ARG A 238 4.22 7.48 -21.63
CA ARG A 238 5.25 8.49 -21.34
C ARG A 238 6.46 7.93 -20.60
N MET A 239 6.25 6.98 -19.69
CA MET A 239 7.33 6.30 -18.96
C MET A 239 8.11 5.38 -19.91
N THR A 240 7.40 4.61 -20.74
CA THR A 240 8.00 3.75 -21.77
C THR A 240 8.85 4.56 -22.76
N ALA A 241 8.34 5.70 -23.24
CA ALA A 241 9.06 6.59 -24.15
C ALA A 241 10.34 7.20 -23.55
N ARG A 242 10.44 7.25 -22.21
CA ARG A 242 11.64 7.69 -21.46
C ARG A 242 12.61 6.54 -21.17
N GLY A 243 12.35 5.34 -21.70
CA GLY A 243 13.21 4.16 -21.52
C GLY A 243 13.03 3.45 -20.18
N ILE A 244 11.96 3.76 -19.42
CA ILE A 244 11.65 3.05 -18.19
C ILE A 244 10.88 1.77 -18.54
N THR A 245 11.42 0.61 -18.17
CA THR A 245 10.79 -0.69 -18.42
C THR A 245 9.60 -0.87 -17.47
N MET A 246 8.40 -0.64 -18.00
CA MET A 246 7.14 -0.96 -17.35
C MET A 246 6.90 -2.48 -17.33
N ILE A 247 6.08 -2.96 -16.40
CA ILE A 247 5.55 -4.33 -16.46
C ILE A 247 4.53 -4.46 -17.61
N ASP A 248 4.40 -5.65 -18.18
CA ASP A 248 3.66 -5.87 -19.43
C ASP A 248 2.16 -5.54 -19.37
N ALA A 249 1.57 -5.44 -18.18
CA ALA A 249 0.14 -5.23 -18.01
C ALA A 249 -0.20 -4.15 -16.97
N ILE A 250 -1.23 -3.36 -17.28
CA ILE A 250 -1.97 -2.59 -16.28
C ILE A 250 -2.98 -3.54 -15.64
N GLN A 251 -2.91 -3.66 -14.32
CA GLN A 251 -3.77 -4.53 -13.53
C GLN A 251 -4.99 -3.74 -13.02
N GLY A 252 -6.07 -4.46 -12.70
CA GLY A 252 -7.36 -3.86 -12.35
C GLY A 252 -8.37 -3.98 -13.50
N PRO A 253 -9.47 -3.21 -13.48
CA PRO A 253 -10.45 -3.23 -14.55
C PRO A 253 -9.85 -2.76 -15.90
N PRO A 254 -10.43 -3.21 -17.02
CA PRO A 254 -10.07 -2.70 -18.34
C PRO A 254 -10.41 -1.21 -18.44
N ARG A 255 -9.79 -0.54 -19.42
CA ARG A 255 -10.21 0.81 -19.83
C ARG A 255 -11.55 0.69 -20.54
N THR A 256 -12.54 1.49 -20.12
CA THR A 256 -13.88 1.51 -20.71
C THR A 256 -14.39 2.94 -20.85
N ASP A 257 -15.49 3.12 -21.58
CA ASP A 257 -16.18 4.42 -21.67
C ASP A 257 -17.09 4.71 -20.46
N GLY A 258 -17.30 3.71 -19.59
CA GLY A 258 -18.09 3.84 -18.37
C GLY A 258 -17.30 4.41 -17.18
N PRO A 259 -17.93 4.55 -16.00
CA PRO A 259 -17.26 5.02 -14.80
C PRO A 259 -16.07 4.13 -14.43
N ASP A 260 -14.93 4.76 -14.13
CA ASP A 260 -13.78 4.03 -13.56
C ASP A 260 -14.17 3.43 -12.21
N VAL A 261 -13.94 2.13 -12.02
CA VAL A 261 -14.25 1.42 -10.76
C VAL A 261 -12.97 0.99 -10.05
N LEU A 262 -13.00 0.96 -8.71
CA LEU A 262 -11.90 0.51 -7.87
C LEU A 262 -10.59 1.25 -8.20
N LEU A 263 -9.58 0.53 -8.71
CA LEU A 263 -8.32 1.13 -9.17
C LEU A 263 -7.72 0.32 -10.32
N ARG A 264 -6.96 1.02 -11.15
CA ARG A 264 -6.02 0.46 -12.13
C ARG A 264 -4.61 0.77 -11.66
N GLN A 265 -3.68 -0.17 -11.80
CA GLN A 265 -2.30 0.01 -11.33
C GLN A 265 -1.29 -0.69 -12.21
N THR A 266 -0.08 -0.15 -12.26
CA THR A 266 1.07 -0.74 -12.96
C THR A 266 2.36 -0.35 -12.23
N SER A 267 3.47 -1.00 -12.56
CA SER A 267 4.77 -0.72 -11.97
C SER A 267 5.86 -0.68 -13.03
N PHE A 268 7.01 -0.10 -12.69
CA PHE A 268 8.24 -0.35 -13.43
C PHE A 268 9.10 -1.36 -12.69
N ARG A 269 9.90 -2.11 -13.44
CA ARG A 269 10.69 -3.21 -12.89
C ARG A 269 11.64 -2.73 -11.79
N ALA A 270 11.68 -3.47 -10.69
CA ALA A 270 12.65 -3.23 -9.60
C ALA A 270 14.08 -3.08 -10.13
N LEU A 271 14.73 -1.96 -9.78
CA LEU A 271 16.14 -1.74 -10.10
C LEU A 271 17.00 -2.63 -9.20
N ALA A 272 18.15 -3.07 -9.71
CA ALA A 272 19.12 -3.79 -8.90
C ALA A 272 19.79 -2.80 -7.93
N GLU A 273 19.51 -2.95 -6.64
CA GLU A 273 20.00 -2.04 -5.61
C GLU A 273 21.29 -2.59 -4.97
N PRO A 274 22.40 -1.83 -4.99
CA PRO A 274 23.62 -2.24 -4.33
C PRO A 274 23.40 -2.44 -2.82
N ARG A 275 23.77 -3.62 -2.32
CA ARG A 275 23.71 -3.97 -0.90
C ARG A 275 25.03 -4.58 -0.45
N LEU A 276 25.30 -4.48 0.84
CA LEU A 276 26.43 -5.16 1.46
C LEU A 276 25.94 -6.51 1.99
N PHE A 277 26.73 -7.55 1.74
CA PHE A 277 26.49 -8.88 2.27
C PHE A 277 27.66 -9.32 3.13
N ARG A 278 27.36 -9.97 4.26
CA ARG A 278 28.33 -10.62 5.12
C ARG A 278 28.31 -12.12 4.83
N ALA A 279 29.47 -12.66 4.46
CA ALA A 279 29.69 -14.09 4.29
C ALA A 279 29.95 -14.77 5.64
N GLU A 280 29.88 -16.10 5.68
CA GLU A 280 30.15 -16.91 6.89
C GLU A 280 31.54 -16.66 7.49
N CYS A 281 32.55 -16.41 6.64
CA CYS A 281 33.90 -16.07 7.08
C CYS A 281 34.03 -14.65 7.67
N GLY A 282 32.92 -13.90 7.77
CA GLY A 282 32.85 -12.54 8.27
C GLY A 282 33.19 -11.46 7.24
N ALA A 283 33.68 -11.85 6.05
CA ALA A 283 33.98 -10.92 4.96
C ALA A 283 32.72 -10.20 4.48
N VAL A 284 32.82 -8.89 4.27
CA VAL A 284 31.75 -8.06 3.73
C VAL A 284 32.07 -7.73 2.27
N GLY A 285 31.14 -8.03 1.38
CA GLY A 285 31.27 -7.77 -0.05
C GLY A 285 30.02 -7.14 -0.65
N PRO A 286 30.13 -6.52 -1.84
CA PRO A 286 28.98 -5.98 -2.55
C PRO A 286 28.12 -7.12 -3.13
N GLY A 287 26.82 -6.90 -3.15
CA GLY A 287 25.84 -7.68 -3.90
C GLY A 287 24.68 -6.77 -4.32
N THR A 288 23.63 -7.36 -4.88
CA THR A 288 22.43 -6.61 -5.29
C THR A 288 21.17 -7.30 -4.83
N LEU A 289 20.14 -6.49 -4.54
CA LEU A 289 18.77 -6.95 -4.28
C LEU A 289 17.79 -6.24 -5.22
N ARG A 290 16.69 -6.92 -5.55
CA ARG A 290 15.59 -6.40 -6.37
C ARG A 290 14.29 -6.51 -5.60
N VAL A 291 14.12 -5.66 -4.60
CA VAL A 291 12.98 -5.72 -3.66
C VAL A 291 12.12 -4.46 -3.66
N ARG A 292 12.64 -3.35 -4.19
CA ARG A 292 11.93 -2.07 -4.32
C ARG A 292 11.68 -1.73 -5.78
N PHE A 293 10.49 -1.22 -6.06
CA PHE A 293 10.02 -0.84 -7.38
C PHE A 293 9.13 0.40 -7.25
N GLY A 294 8.96 1.16 -8.33
CA GLY A 294 7.93 2.19 -8.34
C GLY A 294 6.64 1.65 -8.95
N GLU A 295 5.54 2.03 -8.34
CA GLU A 295 4.20 1.69 -8.76
C GLU A 295 3.42 2.99 -9.00
N VAL A 296 2.37 2.92 -9.81
CA VAL A 296 1.48 4.05 -10.09
C VAL A 296 0.05 3.55 -10.20
N GLU A 297 -0.90 4.37 -9.74
CA GLU A 297 -2.31 4.00 -9.68
C GLU A 297 -3.23 5.10 -10.23
N ALA A 298 -4.33 4.68 -10.86
CA ALA A 298 -5.50 5.49 -11.12
C ALA A 298 -6.66 4.93 -10.29
N ARG A 299 -7.39 5.80 -9.59
CA ARG A 299 -8.48 5.41 -8.68
C ARG A 299 -9.83 5.88 -9.20
N GLY A 300 -10.77 4.94 -9.24
CA GLY A 300 -12.16 5.08 -9.60
C GLY A 300 -13.10 5.15 -8.39
N VAL A 301 -14.38 4.88 -8.62
CA VAL A 301 -15.43 4.82 -7.59
C VAL A 301 -15.34 3.52 -6.77
N ALA A 302 -15.64 3.61 -5.48
CA ALA A 302 -15.76 2.46 -4.59
C ALA A 302 -17.02 1.64 -4.92
N LEU A 303 -16.87 0.32 -5.01
CA LEU A 303 -17.98 -0.59 -5.31
C LEU A 303 -18.67 -1.07 -4.03
N THR A 304 -19.99 -1.27 -4.11
CA THR A 304 -20.76 -2.01 -3.09
C THR A 304 -20.38 -3.50 -3.10
N PRO A 305 -20.80 -4.31 -2.11
CA PRO A 305 -20.61 -5.77 -2.18
C PRO A 305 -21.20 -6.39 -3.47
N GLN A 306 -22.34 -5.87 -3.94
CA GLN A 306 -22.93 -6.31 -5.21
C GLN A 306 -22.09 -5.90 -6.41
N GLY A 307 -21.62 -4.65 -6.45
CA GLY A 307 -20.70 -4.20 -7.50
C GLY A 307 -19.41 -5.01 -7.50
N ARG A 308 -18.86 -5.34 -6.33
CA ARG A 308 -17.67 -6.17 -6.20
C ARG A 308 -17.89 -7.58 -6.73
N GLN A 309 -19.04 -8.19 -6.44
CA GLN A 309 -19.38 -9.50 -7.00
C GLN A 309 -19.43 -9.48 -8.54
N ARG A 310 -19.98 -8.41 -9.14
CA ARG A 310 -19.98 -8.25 -10.60
C ARG A 310 -18.58 -8.02 -11.16
N TYR A 311 -17.75 -7.25 -10.45
CA TYR A 311 -16.33 -7.07 -10.77
C TYR A 311 -15.59 -8.40 -10.79
N ASP A 312 -15.71 -9.20 -9.73
CA ASP A 312 -15.02 -10.48 -9.64
C ASP A 312 -15.50 -11.45 -10.75
N ALA A 313 -16.80 -11.43 -11.10
CA ALA A 313 -17.33 -12.21 -12.22
C ALA A 313 -16.79 -11.76 -13.59
N ALA A 314 -16.73 -10.44 -13.83
CA ALA A 314 -16.17 -9.88 -15.08
C ALA A 314 -14.68 -10.20 -15.22
N MET A 315 -13.92 -10.07 -14.13
CA MET A 315 -12.47 -10.32 -14.12
C MET A 315 -12.12 -11.81 -14.23
N ALA A 316 -13.06 -12.71 -13.97
CA ALA A 316 -12.88 -14.15 -14.18
C ALA A 316 -12.98 -14.57 -15.65
N ALA A 317 -13.48 -13.70 -16.53
CA ALA A 317 -13.52 -13.97 -17.97
C ALA A 317 -12.09 -14.01 -18.55
N PRO A 318 -11.82 -14.83 -19.60
CA PRO A 318 -10.52 -14.86 -20.27
C PRO A 318 -10.10 -13.50 -20.85
N GLU A 319 -11.09 -12.72 -21.31
CA GLU A 319 -10.93 -11.36 -21.82
C GLU A 319 -11.94 -10.43 -21.12
N PRO A 320 -11.61 -9.88 -19.93
CA PRO A 320 -12.55 -9.06 -19.17
C PRO A 320 -13.05 -7.84 -19.94
N ALA A 321 -12.22 -7.27 -20.83
CA ALA A 321 -12.58 -6.11 -21.65
C ALA A 321 -13.73 -6.37 -22.63
N SER A 322 -13.83 -7.59 -23.20
CA SER A 322 -14.84 -7.91 -24.21
C SER A 322 -16.22 -8.21 -23.63
N THR A 323 -16.28 -8.52 -22.33
CA THR A 323 -17.51 -8.85 -21.60
C THR A 323 -17.91 -7.80 -20.57
N TRP A 324 -17.12 -6.72 -20.42
CA TRP A 324 -17.33 -5.73 -19.36
C TRP A 324 -18.72 -5.11 -19.36
N SER A 325 -19.26 -4.79 -20.55
CA SER A 325 -20.58 -4.20 -20.74
C SER A 325 -21.73 -5.12 -20.29
N ASP A 326 -21.50 -6.42 -20.18
CA ASP A 326 -22.48 -7.39 -19.68
C ASP A 326 -22.62 -7.32 -18.15
N HIS A 327 -21.60 -6.77 -17.47
CA HIS A 327 -21.52 -6.71 -16.02
C HIS A 327 -21.76 -5.31 -15.47
N PHE A 328 -21.20 -4.28 -16.11
CA PHE A 328 -21.25 -2.89 -15.66
C PHE A 328 -21.96 -1.98 -16.65
N PRO A 329 -22.90 -1.14 -16.18
CA PRO A 329 -23.46 -0.07 -16.98
C PRO A 329 -22.41 0.99 -17.34
N SER A 330 -22.70 1.79 -18.35
CA SER A 330 -21.77 2.81 -18.88
C SER A 330 -21.95 4.19 -18.27
N THR A 331 -22.87 4.37 -17.31
CA THR A 331 -23.17 5.67 -16.70
C THR A 331 -23.24 5.59 -15.18
N ASP A 332 -22.89 6.68 -14.49
CA ASP A 332 -23.00 6.76 -13.03
C ASP A 332 -24.46 6.72 -12.58
N GLU A 333 -25.40 7.23 -13.37
CA GLU A 333 -26.83 7.19 -13.10
C GLU A 333 -27.32 5.75 -12.98
N GLU A 334 -26.91 4.88 -13.91
CA GLU A 334 -27.25 3.46 -13.88
C GLU A 334 -26.48 2.71 -12.79
N MET A 335 -25.21 3.06 -12.54
CA MET A 335 -24.42 2.51 -11.43
C MET A 335 -25.08 2.78 -10.07
N ALA A 336 -25.53 4.01 -9.86
CA ALA A 336 -26.24 4.43 -8.64
C ALA A 336 -27.61 3.75 -8.54
N ALA A 337 -28.40 3.76 -9.62
CA ALA A 337 -29.73 3.16 -9.64
C ALA A 337 -29.71 1.64 -9.39
N GLN A 338 -28.66 0.95 -9.84
CA GLN A 338 -28.46 -0.48 -9.60
C GLN A 338 -27.72 -0.78 -8.29
N GLY A 339 -27.31 0.23 -7.52
CA GLY A 339 -26.61 0.05 -6.24
C GLY A 339 -25.23 -0.63 -6.39
N LEU A 340 -24.53 -0.40 -7.50
CA LEU A 340 -23.25 -1.07 -7.79
C LEU A 340 -22.05 -0.33 -7.22
N ALA A 341 -22.16 0.98 -7.02
CA ALA A 341 -21.09 1.82 -6.47
C ALA A 341 -21.63 2.79 -5.42
N TYR A 342 -20.72 3.32 -4.60
CA TYR A 342 -21.03 4.27 -3.55
C TYR A 342 -21.00 5.71 -4.08
N TYR A 343 -22.09 6.43 -3.83
CA TYR A 343 -22.29 7.84 -4.18
C TYR A 343 -22.78 8.60 -2.95
N ARG A 344 -22.30 9.83 -2.73
CA ARG A 344 -22.75 10.65 -1.59
C ARG A 344 -24.22 11.04 -1.76
N GLY A 345 -25.05 10.75 -0.78
CA GLY A 345 -26.50 10.96 -0.83
C GLY A 345 -27.19 10.22 -1.98
N GLY A 346 -26.54 9.22 -2.60
CA GLY A 346 -27.01 8.58 -3.83
C GLY A 346 -26.91 9.45 -5.10
N ASP A 347 -26.22 10.59 -5.05
CA ASP A 347 -26.06 11.50 -6.20
C ASP A 347 -25.01 10.96 -7.19
N PRO A 348 -25.39 10.58 -8.43
CA PRO A 348 -24.47 10.08 -9.46
C PRO A 348 -23.31 11.02 -9.78
N SER A 349 -23.46 12.32 -9.54
CA SER A 349 -22.42 13.32 -9.76
C SER A 349 -21.36 13.38 -8.65
N ALA A 350 -21.62 12.73 -7.51
CA ALA A 350 -20.76 12.72 -6.33
C ALA A 350 -20.24 11.31 -5.97
N PRO A 351 -19.48 10.65 -6.85
CA PRO A 351 -18.92 9.33 -6.60
C PRO A 351 -17.95 9.35 -5.41
N ILE A 352 -17.99 8.30 -4.60
CA ILE A 352 -17.04 8.09 -3.50
C ILE A 352 -15.83 7.35 -4.06
N VAL A 353 -14.66 7.99 -4.02
CA VAL A 353 -13.42 7.40 -4.50
C VAL A 353 -13.04 6.15 -3.70
N TYR A 354 -12.51 5.15 -4.39
CA TYR A 354 -11.98 3.96 -3.75
C TYR A 354 -10.63 4.25 -3.08
N GLU A 355 -10.56 4.05 -1.77
CA GLU A 355 -9.40 4.36 -0.91
C GLU A 355 -8.60 3.11 -0.49
N ASP A 356 -9.06 1.92 -0.87
CA ASP A 356 -8.46 0.65 -0.47
C ASP A 356 -7.64 0.01 -1.61
N PHE A 357 -7.36 -1.30 -1.51
CA PHE A 357 -6.44 -2.03 -2.37
C PHE A 357 -7.08 -3.27 -2.98
N LEU A 358 -6.59 -3.69 -4.15
CA LEU A 358 -6.97 -4.95 -4.79
C LEU A 358 -6.01 -6.07 -4.37
N PRO A 359 -6.39 -7.03 -3.49
CA PRO A 359 -5.48 -8.05 -3.00
C PRO A 359 -4.83 -8.92 -4.09
N ALA A 360 -5.61 -9.36 -5.08
CA ALA A 360 -5.09 -10.17 -6.19
C ALA A 360 -4.08 -9.39 -7.05
N SER A 361 -4.31 -8.09 -7.24
CA SER A 361 -3.41 -7.25 -8.02
C SER A 361 -2.13 -6.90 -7.25
N ALA A 362 -2.22 -6.64 -5.95
CA ALA A 362 -1.03 -6.46 -5.11
C ALA A 362 -0.11 -7.70 -5.21
N ALA A 363 -0.65 -8.91 -5.06
CA ALA A 363 0.12 -10.15 -5.23
C ALA A 363 0.71 -10.30 -6.65
N GLY A 364 -0.05 -9.94 -7.69
CA GLY A 364 0.40 -9.96 -9.07
C GLY A 364 1.57 -9.01 -9.36
N ILE A 365 1.50 -7.77 -8.86
CA ILE A 365 2.60 -6.78 -8.96
C ILE A 365 3.83 -7.25 -8.18
N PHE A 366 3.64 -7.81 -6.98
CA PHE A 366 4.74 -8.38 -6.22
C PHE A 366 5.42 -9.48 -7.04
N ARG A 367 4.66 -10.43 -7.58
CA ARG A 367 5.21 -11.51 -8.41
C ARG A 367 5.99 -10.97 -9.61
N SER A 368 5.43 -10.03 -10.38
CA SER A 368 6.09 -9.52 -11.60
C SER A 368 7.42 -8.83 -11.34
N ASN A 369 7.66 -8.39 -10.11
CA ASN A 369 8.88 -7.72 -9.70
C ASN A 369 9.89 -8.63 -8.98
N LEU A 370 9.57 -9.92 -8.79
CA LEU A 370 10.46 -10.90 -8.13
C LEU A 370 11.08 -11.85 -9.16
N ASP A 371 12.33 -12.28 -8.90
CA ASP A 371 13.08 -13.17 -9.79
C ASP A 371 12.73 -14.66 -9.61
N SER A 372 11.93 -15.00 -8.60
CA SER A 372 11.59 -16.39 -8.26
C SER A 372 10.19 -16.52 -7.67
N GLU A 373 9.49 -17.61 -8.02
CA GLU A 373 8.19 -17.94 -7.45
C GLU A 373 8.30 -18.48 -6.02
N THR A 374 7.33 -18.12 -5.19
CA THR A 374 7.16 -18.72 -3.85
C THR A 374 6.60 -20.14 -4.01
N LYS A 375 7.23 -21.13 -3.38
CA LYS A 375 6.75 -22.50 -3.37
C LYS A 375 6.18 -22.83 -2.00
N ALA A 376 4.85 -22.93 -1.92
CA ALA A 376 4.19 -23.49 -0.75
C ALA A 376 4.42 -25.01 -0.70
N ALA A 377 4.77 -25.54 0.48
CA ALA A 377 4.81 -26.97 0.74
C ALA A 377 3.38 -27.55 0.79
N ASP A 378 3.28 -28.85 0.55
CA ASP A 378 2.04 -29.60 0.67
C ASP A 378 1.73 -29.86 2.15
N ALA A 379 1.08 -28.88 2.79
CA ALA A 379 0.69 -28.90 4.19
C ALA A 379 -0.65 -28.17 4.39
N GLU A 380 -1.40 -28.57 5.42
CA GLU A 380 -2.64 -27.89 5.80
C GLU A 380 -2.34 -26.57 6.52
N ASP A 381 -3.07 -25.51 6.16
CA ASP A 381 -3.02 -24.24 6.88
C ASP A 381 -3.82 -24.35 8.19
N ASN A 382 -3.11 -24.45 9.31
CA ASN A 382 -3.66 -24.44 10.66
C ASN A 382 -3.23 -23.18 11.45
N SER A 383 -2.80 -22.13 10.75
CA SER A 383 -2.27 -20.91 11.36
C SER A 383 -3.34 -20.08 12.07
N CYS A 384 -4.60 -20.19 11.64
CA CYS A 384 -5.76 -19.41 12.08
C CYS A 384 -5.61 -17.89 11.86
N TYR A 385 -4.87 -17.46 10.83
CA TYR A 385 -4.86 -16.05 10.47
C TYR A 385 -6.19 -15.64 9.86
N ASP A 386 -6.87 -14.71 10.54
CA ASP A 386 -8.05 -14.02 10.06
C ASP A 386 -8.06 -12.57 10.59
N SER A 387 -9.09 -11.81 10.21
CA SER A 387 -9.24 -10.41 10.64
C SER A 387 -9.34 -10.27 12.16
N GLY A 388 -10.00 -11.22 12.85
CA GLY A 388 -10.18 -11.18 14.30
C GLY A 388 -8.88 -11.47 15.05
N TRP A 389 -8.09 -12.45 14.56
CA TRP A 389 -6.75 -12.69 15.04
C TRP A 389 -5.86 -11.47 14.84
N LEU A 390 -5.90 -10.84 13.66
CA LEU A 390 -5.08 -9.66 13.36
C LEU A 390 -5.44 -8.49 14.28
N ALA A 391 -6.73 -8.24 14.48
CA ALA A 391 -7.23 -7.22 15.41
C ALA A 391 -6.70 -7.44 16.84
N GLY A 392 -6.81 -8.67 17.35
CA GLY A 392 -6.30 -9.03 18.67
C GLY A 392 -4.77 -8.96 18.76
N ALA A 393 -4.06 -9.25 17.68
CA ALA A 393 -2.60 -9.21 17.62
C ALA A 393 -2.03 -7.78 17.73
N ILE A 394 -2.79 -6.77 17.31
CA ILE A 394 -2.37 -5.36 17.35
C ILE A 394 -3.15 -4.52 18.36
N ASP A 395 -4.06 -5.13 19.11
CA ASP A 395 -4.96 -4.48 20.09
C ASP A 395 -5.77 -3.32 19.49
N ARG A 396 -6.27 -3.50 18.26
CA ARG A 396 -7.07 -2.50 17.53
C ARG A 396 -8.08 -3.17 16.62
N ASP A 397 -9.25 -2.56 16.47
CA ASP A 397 -10.24 -3.00 15.50
C ASP A 397 -9.72 -2.85 14.06
N ILE A 398 -9.91 -3.88 13.24
CA ILE A 398 -9.72 -3.78 11.79
C ILE A 398 -11.05 -3.29 11.20
N HIS A 399 -11.07 -2.06 10.68
CA HIS A 399 -12.29 -1.48 10.14
C HIS A 399 -12.72 -2.19 8.84
N ASP A 400 -14.02 -2.45 8.70
CA ASP A 400 -14.59 -2.92 7.45
C ASP A 400 -14.69 -1.76 6.44
N PRO A 401 -13.99 -1.83 5.28
CA PRO A 401 -14.07 -0.78 4.27
C PRO A 401 -15.49 -0.56 3.75
N TYR A 402 -16.32 -1.59 3.64
CA TYR A 402 -17.70 -1.42 3.15
C TYR A 402 -18.55 -0.59 4.12
N ALA A 403 -18.43 -0.85 5.41
CA ALA A 403 -19.11 -0.06 6.43
C ALA A 403 -18.68 1.42 6.39
N LEU A 404 -17.41 1.70 6.10
CA LEU A 404 -16.90 3.08 5.94
C LEU A 404 -17.49 3.77 4.71
N TYR A 405 -17.51 3.10 3.54
CA TYR A 405 -18.12 3.67 2.34
C TYR A 405 -19.63 3.88 2.47
N GLU A 406 -20.32 2.97 3.16
CA GLU A 406 -21.75 3.07 3.48
C GLU A 406 -22.04 4.22 4.46
N ALA A 407 -21.10 4.58 5.34
CA ALA A 407 -21.22 5.78 6.16
C ALA A 407 -21.03 7.04 5.32
N LEU A 408 -20.02 7.08 4.45
CA LEU A 408 -19.76 8.20 3.54
C LEU A 408 -20.90 8.43 2.53
N SER A 409 -21.58 7.37 2.08
CA SER A 409 -22.71 7.48 1.14
C SER A 409 -23.94 8.14 1.77
N LYS A 410 -24.04 8.16 3.10
CA LYS A 410 -25.13 8.82 3.84
C LYS A 410 -24.91 10.31 4.06
N GLU A 411 -23.70 10.80 3.81
CA GLU A 411 -23.40 12.23 3.86
C GLU A 411 -24.03 12.94 2.66
N VAL A 412 -24.58 14.14 2.89
CA VAL A 412 -25.12 14.99 1.82
C VAL A 412 -23.94 15.59 1.04
N PRO A 413 -23.97 15.62 -0.31
CA PRO A 413 -22.98 16.35 -1.10
C PRO A 413 -22.87 17.80 -0.62
N GLN A 414 -21.65 18.29 -0.35
CA GLN A 414 -21.40 19.68 0.04
C GLN A 414 -21.44 20.64 -1.13
#